data_AF-A0A6L5Z689-F1
#
_entry.id   AF-A0A6L5Z689-F1
#
_cell.length_a   1.000
_cell.length_b   1.000
_cell.length_c   1.000
_cell.angle_alpha   90.00
_cell.angle_beta   90.00
_cell.angle_gamma   90.00
#
_symmetry.space_group_name_H-M   'P 1'
#
loop_
_entity.id
_entity.type
_entity.pdbx_description
1 polymer ?
#
loop_
_entity_poly.entity_id
_entity_poly.type
_entity_poly.pdbx_seq_one_letter_code
_entity_poly.pdbx_strand_id
1 'polypeptide(L)'
;MSQLAPLSAPSQDLPSLIDRAASMLSGAKTAAEVLEAREVAGLAYDVAKRAARLQRAKSAHDDLVAAAHRAQAHALEIEARAKRRLADEYDAAQARGEVATRQHHPGSVGHVGADDMPPATAADLGLRRDQIHEARQFRDAETNDLGIVRRTLDGRLERGEEPTRTALRRMVTDAAMRGLRPPRRANRRNPLYVAPTPEQAAWRHVTGTFRAFAEWASDENLALAREGMREARDTSFHELDARAIAEGSAAFTTIKEWFDAR
;
A
#
# COMPACT_ATOMS: atom_id res chain seq x y z
N MET A 1 -43.43 -5.73 6.17
CA MET A 1 -42.32 -6.69 5.99
C MET A 1 -41.52 -6.69 7.27
N SER A 2 -41.66 -7.73 8.10
CA SER A 2 -40.98 -7.84 9.39
C SER A 2 -39.47 -7.95 9.17
N GLN A 3 -38.72 -7.00 9.71
CA GLN A 3 -37.27 -7.07 9.76
C GLN A 3 -36.87 -8.13 10.79
N LEU A 4 -36.19 -9.18 10.32
CA LEU A 4 -35.51 -10.14 11.18
C LEU A 4 -34.31 -9.41 11.82
N ALA A 5 -34.42 -9.10 13.10
CA ALA A 5 -33.28 -8.63 13.89
C ALA A 5 -32.14 -9.66 13.77
N PRO A 6 -30.88 -9.22 13.58
CA PRO A 6 -29.75 -10.13 13.68
C PRO A 6 -29.73 -10.63 15.13
N LEU A 7 -30.01 -11.92 15.30
CA LEU A 7 -29.73 -12.62 16.55
C LEU A 7 -28.21 -12.57 16.73
N SER A 8 -27.72 -11.56 17.45
CA SER A 8 -26.43 -11.64 18.12
C SER A 8 -26.62 -12.65 19.25
N ALA A 9 -26.65 -13.93 18.90
CA ALA A 9 -26.34 -14.96 19.86
C ALA A 9 -24.94 -14.61 20.37
N PRO A 10 -24.71 -14.49 21.69
CA PRO A 10 -23.34 -14.44 22.19
C PRO A 10 -22.66 -15.64 21.55
N SER A 11 -21.59 -15.41 20.79
CA SER A 11 -20.80 -16.48 20.22
C SER A 11 -20.40 -17.36 21.39
N GLN A 12 -21.10 -18.48 21.57
CA GLN A 12 -20.76 -19.47 22.57
C GLN A 12 -19.43 -20.03 22.10
N ASP A 13 -18.37 -19.42 22.60
CA ASP A 13 -17.02 -19.80 22.26
C ASP A 13 -16.84 -21.27 22.66
N LEU A 14 -16.11 -22.02 21.86
CA LEU A 14 -16.00 -23.47 22.01
C LEU A 14 -15.58 -23.88 23.45
N PRO A 15 -14.65 -23.20 24.13
CA PRO A 15 -14.34 -23.45 25.53
C PRO A 15 -15.56 -23.30 26.45
N SER A 16 -16.37 -22.28 26.25
CA SER A 16 -17.57 -22.05 27.08
C SER A 16 -18.64 -23.14 26.92
N LEU A 17 -18.76 -23.74 25.73
CA LEU A 17 -19.63 -24.90 25.50
C LEU A 17 -19.13 -26.15 26.22
N ILE A 18 -17.80 -26.34 26.23
CA ILE A 18 -17.15 -27.46 26.92
C ILE A 18 -17.31 -27.32 28.42
N ASP A 19 -17.02 -26.13 28.97
CA ASP A 19 -17.14 -25.84 30.41
C ASP A 19 -18.59 -25.98 30.88
N ARG A 20 -19.56 -25.54 30.06
CA ARG A 20 -20.98 -25.73 30.32
C ARG A 20 -21.34 -27.23 30.35
N ALA A 21 -20.96 -28.00 29.33
CA ALA A 21 -21.25 -29.42 29.28
C ALA A 21 -20.64 -30.18 30.47
N ALA A 22 -19.40 -29.84 30.84
CA ALA A 22 -18.71 -30.42 31.99
C ALA A 22 -19.40 -30.06 33.31
N SER A 23 -19.80 -28.80 33.47
CA SER A 23 -20.53 -28.34 34.66
C SER A 23 -21.89 -29.03 34.78
N MET A 24 -22.66 -29.11 33.70
CA MET A 24 -23.96 -29.80 33.66
C MET A 24 -23.83 -31.27 34.01
N LEU A 25 -22.83 -31.97 33.45
CA LEU A 25 -22.59 -33.37 33.78
C LEU A 25 -22.19 -33.56 35.25
N SER A 26 -21.32 -32.69 35.78
CA SER A 26 -20.88 -32.77 37.18
C SER A 26 -22.01 -32.51 38.18
N GLY A 27 -23.01 -31.70 37.81
CA GLY A 27 -24.15 -31.34 38.64
C GLY A 27 -25.39 -32.21 38.44
N ALA A 28 -25.39 -33.12 37.46
CA ALA A 28 -26.54 -33.93 37.11
C ALA A 28 -26.91 -34.92 38.22
N LYS A 29 -28.17 -34.90 38.64
CA LYS A 29 -28.76 -35.79 39.66
C LYS A 29 -29.73 -36.79 39.06
N THR A 30 -30.15 -36.56 37.82
CA THR A 30 -31.14 -37.40 37.11
C THR A 30 -30.62 -37.85 35.74
N ALA A 31 -31.18 -38.94 35.23
CA ALA A 31 -30.85 -39.43 33.88
C ALA A 31 -31.18 -38.41 32.78
N ALA A 32 -32.22 -37.57 32.98
CA ALA A 32 -32.58 -36.52 32.03
C ALA A 32 -31.48 -35.45 31.92
N GLU A 33 -30.95 -34.97 33.05
CA GLU A 33 -29.86 -33.98 33.07
C GLU A 33 -28.55 -34.55 32.48
N VAL A 34 -28.28 -35.85 32.65
CA VAL A 34 -27.14 -36.51 31.99
C VAL A 34 -27.31 -36.52 30.47
N LEU A 35 -28.53 -36.77 29.97
CA LEU A 35 -28.81 -36.72 28.53
C LEU A 35 -28.67 -35.30 27.98
N GLU A 36 -29.12 -34.29 28.72
CA GLU A 36 -28.96 -32.88 28.34
C GLU A 36 -27.48 -32.48 28.27
N ALA A 37 -26.67 -32.84 29.28
CA ALA A 37 -25.23 -32.59 29.26
C ALA A 37 -24.54 -33.27 28.07
N ARG A 38 -24.97 -34.49 27.70
CA ARG A 38 -24.48 -35.19 26.51
C ARG A 38 -24.85 -34.48 25.21
N GLU A 39 -26.04 -33.92 25.09
CA GLU A 39 -26.44 -33.14 23.90
C GLU A 39 -25.59 -31.87 23.76
N VAL A 40 -25.34 -31.14 24.85
CA VAL A 40 -24.46 -29.96 24.85
C VAL A 40 -23.03 -30.34 24.48
N ALA A 41 -22.51 -31.46 25.00
CA ALA A 41 -21.20 -31.99 24.60
C ALA A 41 -21.14 -32.37 23.12
N GLY A 42 -22.21 -32.97 22.59
CA GLY A 42 -22.34 -33.29 21.16
C GLY A 42 -22.31 -32.04 20.28
N LEU A 43 -23.02 -30.99 20.68
CA LEU A 43 -22.98 -29.69 20.01
C LEU A 43 -21.56 -29.11 20.00
N ALA A 44 -20.86 -29.12 21.15
CA ALA A 44 -19.49 -28.65 21.24
C ALA A 44 -18.56 -29.38 20.28
N TYR A 45 -18.67 -30.72 20.19
CA TYR A 45 -17.91 -31.53 19.25
C TYR A 45 -18.16 -31.15 17.79
N ASP A 46 -19.43 -30.97 17.40
CA ASP A 46 -19.79 -30.61 16.03
C ASP A 46 -19.31 -29.20 15.66
N VAL A 47 -19.39 -28.25 16.58
CA VAL A 47 -18.84 -26.89 16.42
C VAL A 47 -17.32 -26.97 16.25
N ALA A 48 -16.61 -27.70 17.12
CA ALA A 48 -15.16 -27.90 17.01
C ALA A 48 -14.75 -28.52 15.67
N LYS A 49 -15.47 -29.55 15.24
CA LYS A 49 -15.22 -30.25 13.97
C LYS A 49 -15.42 -29.33 12.76
N ARG A 50 -16.46 -28.50 12.77
CA ARG A 50 -16.71 -27.51 11.71
C ARG A 50 -15.63 -26.42 11.71
N ALA A 51 -15.28 -25.88 12.87
CA ALA A 51 -14.21 -24.89 13.02
C ALA A 51 -12.87 -25.42 12.48
N ALA A 52 -12.51 -26.66 12.83
CA ALA A 52 -11.28 -27.29 12.33
C ALA A 52 -11.28 -27.48 10.80
N ARG A 53 -12.43 -27.82 10.20
CA ARG A 53 -12.55 -27.93 8.74
C ARG A 53 -12.43 -26.57 8.05
N LEU A 54 -13.09 -25.55 8.60
CA LEU A 54 -13.00 -24.19 8.10
C LEU A 54 -11.56 -23.65 8.19
N GLN A 55 -10.89 -23.88 9.32
CA GLN A 55 -9.50 -23.47 9.49
C GLN A 55 -8.57 -24.12 8.47
N ARG A 56 -8.74 -25.43 8.20
CA ARG A 56 -7.98 -26.13 7.15
C ARG A 56 -8.26 -25.58 5.76
N ALA A 57 -9.52 -25.27 5.45
CA ALA A 57 -9.88 -24.68 4.16
C ALA A 57 -9.27 -23.28 3.99
N LYS A 58 -9.31 -22.46 5.05
CA LYS A 58 -8.69 -21.14 5.08
C LYS A 58 -7.17 -21.23 4.92
N SER A 59 -6.49 -22.10 5.69
CA SER A 59 -5.04 -22.24 5.58
C SER A 59 -4.62 -22.70 4.18
N ALA A 60 -5.35 -23.66 3.60
CA ALA A 60 -5.09 -24.10 2.22
C ALA A 60 -5.31 -22.98 1.21
N HIS A 61 -6.32 -22.14 1.40
CA HIS A 61 -6.56 -20.97 0.56
C HIS A 61 -5.43 -19.94 0.69
N ASP A 62 -5.05 -19.59 1.92
CA ASP A 62 -3.98 -18.63 2.21
C ASP A 62 -2.63 -19.13 1.63
N ASP A 63 -2.34 -20.42 1.72
CA ASP A 63 -1.15 -21.05 1.12
C ASP A 63 -1.14 -20.92 -0.41
N LEU A 64 -2.28 -21.14 -1.07
CA LEU A 64 -2.42 -21.00 -2.52
C LEU A 64 -2.26 -19.53 -2.96
N VAL A 65 -2.85 -18.59 -2.22
CA VAL A 65 -2.71 -17.15 -2.48
C VAL A 65 -1.25 -16.73 -2.33
N ALA A 66 -0.58 -17.15 -1.25
CA ALA A 66 0.83 -16.85 -1.03
C ALA A 66 1.73 -17.45 -2.12
N ALA A 67 1.43 -18.67 -2.60
CA ALA A 67 2.15 -19.29 -3.71
C ALA A 67 1.93 -18.53 -5.03
N ALA A 68 0.71 -18.07 -5.30
CA ALA A 68 0.40 -17.26 -6.47
C ALA A 68 1.15 -15.91 -6.44
N HIS A 69 1.14 -15.22 -5.29
CA HIS A 69 1.90 -13.98 -5.11
C HIS A 69 3.41 -14.20 -5.34
N ARG A 70 3.99 -15.28 -4.79
CA ARG A 70 5.40 -15.64 -5.04
C ARG A 70 5.68 -15.87 -6.53
N ALA A 71 4.80 -16.59 -7.23
CA ALA A 71 4.93 -16.82 -8.67
C ALA A 71 4.85 -15.51 -9.48
N GLN A 72 3.90 -14.64 -9.15
CA GLN A 72 3.78 -13.31 -9.76
C GLN A 72 5.03 -12.47 -9.51
N ALA A 73 5.58 -12.46 -8.29
CA ALA A 73 6.83 -11.76 -7.97
C ALA A 73 8.00 -12.27 -8.82
N HIS A 74 8.19 -13.58 -8.92
CA HIS A 74 9.23 -14.16 -9.77
C HIS A 74 9.05 -13.79 -11.25
N ALA A 75 7.83 -13.82 -11.77
CA ALA A 75 7.54 -13.40 -13.14
C ALA A 75 7.90 -11.91 -13.36
N LEU A 76 7.55 -11.04 -12.42
CA LEU A 76 7.89 -9.61 -12.48
C LEU A 76 9.41 -9.37 -12.36
N GLU A 77 10.12 -10.15 -11.56
CA GLU A 77 11.57 -10.08 -11.47
C GLU A 77 12.24 -10.47 -12.80
N ILE A 78 11.77 -11.55 -13.44
CA ILE A 78 12.23 -11.95 -14.78
C ILE A 78 11.93 -10.86 -15.80
N GLU A 79 10.70 -10.31 -15.79
CA GLU A 79 10.28 -9.22 -16.68
C GLU A 79 11.19 -7.99 -16.51
N ALA A 80 11.48 -7.61 -15.26
CA ALA A 80 12.38 -6.49 -14.96
C ALA A 80 13.82 -6.74 -15.44
N ARG A 81 14.36 -7.95 -15.25
CA ARG A 81 15.68 -8.34 -15.76
C ARG A 81 15.73 -8.31 -17.29
N ALA A 82 14.68 -8.77 -17.95
CA ALA A 82 14.56 -8.73 -19.41
C ALA A 82 14.54 -7.28 -19.92
N LYS A 83 13.75 -6.40 -19.27
CA LYS A 83 13.71 -4.96 -19.58
C LYS A 83 15.07 -4.29 -19.42
N ARG A 84 15.81 -4.60 -18.37
CA ARG A 84 17.18 -4.09 -18.18
C ARG A 84 18.10 -4.48 -19.33
N ARG A 85 18.15 -5.78 -19.65
CA ARG A 85 18.93 -6.29 -20.78
C ARG A 85 18.53 -5.67 -22.12
N LEU A 86 17.22 -5.47 -22.34
CA LEU A 86 16.71 -4.79 -23.52
C LEU A 86 17.25 -3.36 -23.62
N ALA A 87 17.27 -2.60 -22.53
CA ALA A 87 17.81 -1.24 -22.52
C ALA A 87 19.32 -1.22 -22.83
N ASP A 88 20.08 -2.15 -22.23
CA ASP A 88 21.53 -2.26 -22.46
C ASP A 88 21.84 -2.60 -23.93
N GLU A 89 21.16 -3.61 -24.50
CA GLU A 89 21.38 -4.02 -25.89
C GLU A 89 20.90 -2.95 -26.88
N TYR A 90 19.76 -2.32 -26.61
CA TYR A 90 19.22 -1.28 -27.48
C TYR A 90 20.16 -0.05 -27.52
N ASP A 91 20.67 0.38 -26.37
CA ASP A 91 21.61 1.51 -26.32
C ASP A 91 22.98 1.13 -26.92
N ALA A 92 23.42 -0.12 -26.77
CA ALA A 92 24.62 -0.64 -27.45
C ALA A 92 24.44 -0.66 -28.98
N ALA A 93 23.30 -1.10 -29.48
CA ALA A 93 22.99 -1.09 -30.92
C ALA A 93 22.88 0.34 -31.46
N GLN A 94 22.39 1.29 -30.66
CA GLN A 94 22.44 2.72 -30.99
C GLN A 94 23.90 3.23 -31.07
N ALA A 95 24.78 2.82 -30.15
CA ALA A 95 26.19 3.21 -30.17
C ALA A 95 26.96 2.62 -31.36
N ARG A 96 26.58 1.43 -31.83
CA ARG A 96 27.12 0.79 -33.05
C ARG A 96 26.58 1.41 -34.35
N GLY A 97 25.55 2.24 -34.27
CA GLY A 97 24.88 2.82 -35.45
C GLY A 97 23.91 1.87 -36.15
N GLU A 98 23.61 0.71 -35.57
CA GLU A 98 22.65 -0.26 -36.14
C GLU A 98 21.19 0.21 -35.95
N VAL A 99 20.95 0.96 -34.88
CA VAL A 99 19.63 1.46 -34.50
C VAL A 99 19.59 2.98 -34.54
N ALA A 100 18.53 3.52 -35.12
CA ALA A 100 18.34 4.95 -35.27
C ALA A 100 18.39 5.68 -33.91
N THR A 101 19.08 6.81 -33.89
CA THR A 101 19.12 7.72 -32.75
C THR A 101 18.34 9.00 -33.07
N ARG A 102 18.16 9.88 -32.08
CA ARG A 102 17.51 11.19 -32.33
C ARG A 102 18.29 12.07 -33.30
N GLN A 103 19.60 11.86 -33.42
CA GLN A 103 20.48 12.65 -34.28
C GLN A 103 20.72 11.97 -35.64
N HIS A 104 20.59 10.64 -35.69
CA HIS A 104 20.74 9.82 -36.90
C HIS A 104 19.46 9.00 -37.11
N HIS A 105 18.46 9.61 -37.73
CA HIS A 105 17.21 8.94 -38.15
C HIS A 105 16.88 9.27 -39.61
N PRO A 106 16.06 8.46 -40.31
CA PRO A 106 15.76 8.65 -41.73
C PRO A 106 15.19 10.03 -42.11
N GLY A 107 14.70 10.79 -41.13
CA GLY A 107 14.15 12.15 -41.29
C GLY A 107 15.03 13.26 -40.72
N SER A 108 16.22 12.98 -40.20
CA SER A 108 17.16 14.02 -39.75
C SER A 108 17.93 14.54 -40.96
N VAL A 109 17.73 15.81 -41.28
CA VAL A 109 18.52 16.54 -42.28
C VAL A 109 19.99 16.57 -41.86
N GLY A 110 20.82 15.70 -42.45
CA GLY A 110 22.27 15.81 -42.30
C GLY A 110 23.15 14.61 -42.64
N HIS A 111 22.71 13.37 -42.46
CA HIS A 111 23.65 12.23 -42.49
C HIS A 111 23.05 10.98 -43.12
N VAL A 112 23.10 10.92 -44.44
CA VAL A 112 23.18 9.66 -45.18
C VAL A 112 24.42 9.79 -46.03
N GLY A 113 25.51 9.12 -45.65
CA GLY A 113 26.66 8.96 -46.52
C GLY A 113 26.19 8.28 -47.82
N ALA A 114 26.84 8.58 -48.94
CA ALA A 114 26.35 8.26 -50.29
C ALA A 114 26.06 6.76 -50.57
N ASP A 115 26.44 5.85 -49.67
CA ASP A 115 26.29 4.40 -49.81
C ASP A 115 25.56 3.68 -48.64
N ASP A 116 25.11 4.38 -47.58
CA ASP A 116 24.53 3.72 -46.39
C ASP A 116 23.00 3.77 -46.33
N MET A 117 22.37 2.61 -46.15
CA MET A 117 20.95 2.52 -45.80
C MET A 117 20.71 3.13 -44.40
N PRO A 118 19.58 3.79 -44.16
CA PRO A 118 19.27 4.36 -42.86
C PRO A 118 19.20 3.24 -41.78
N PRO A 119 19.66 3.51 -40.55
CA PRO A 119 19.65 2.52 -39.47
C PRO A 119 18.21 2.13 -39.08
N ALA A 120 18.05 0.90 -38.58
CA ALA A 120 16.74 0.37 -38.22
C ALA A 120 16.10 1.22 -37.11
N THR A 121 14.81 1.53 -37.26
CA THR A 121 14.07 2.28 -36.25
C THR A 121 13.51 1.33 -35.18
N ALA A 122 13.08 1.88 -34.04
CA ALA A 122 12.38 1.10 -33.01
C ALA A 122 11.15 0.35 -33.58
N ALA A 123 10.42 0.98 -34.50
CA ALA A 123 9.24 0.39 -35.12
C ALA A 123 9.60 -0.81 -36.02
N ASP A 124 10.72 -0.73 -36.75
CA ASP A 124 11.23 -1.83 -37.58
C ASP A 124 11.61 -3.05 -36.74
N LEU A 125 12.03 -2.81 -35.48
CA LEU A 125 12.32 -3.86 -34.49
C LEU A 125 11.07 -4.35 -33.73
N GLY A 126 9.87 -3.88 -34.08
CA GLY A 126 8.63 -4.21 -33.39
C GLY A 126 8.53 -3.65 -31.97
N LEU A 127 9.36 -2.66 -31.62
CA LEU A 127 9.41 -2.06 -30.30
C LEU A 127 8.71 -0.71 -30.28
N ARG A 128 7.88 -0.49 -29.26
CA ARG A 128 7.31 0.84 -28.99
C ARG A 128 8.27 1.68 -28.17
N ARG A 129 8.25 2.99 -28.42
CA ARG A 129 9.13 3.97 -27.77
C ARG A 129 8.97 4.02 -26.25
N ASP A 130 7.75 3.82 -25.75
CA ASP A 130 7.47 3.76 -24.32
C ASP A 130 8.00 2.46 -23.68
N GLN A 131 8.04 1.33 -24.39
CA GLN A 131 8.67 0.10 -23.91
C GLN A 131 10.18 0.30 -23.73
N ILE A 132 10.84 0.98 -24.67
CA ILE A 132 12.26 1.36 -24.55
C ILE A 132 12.47 2.32 -23.39
N HIS A 133 11.58 3.31 -23.23
CA HIS A 133 11.66 4.25 -22.12
C HIS A 133 11.49 3.57 -20.76
N GLU A 134 10.50 2.69 -20.63
CA GLU A 134 10.27 1.89 -19.43
C GLU A 134 11.47 0.99 -19.14
N ALA A 135 12.02 0.32 -20.16
CA ALA A 135 13.22 -0.51 -20.04
C ALA A 135 14.42 0.27 -19.47
N ARG A 136 14.65 1.49 -19.97
CA ARG A 136 15.68 2.40 -19.46
C ARG A 136 15.43 2.78 -18.00
N GLN A 137 14.18 3.06 -17.61
CA GLN A 137 13.86 3.34 -16.20
C GLN A 137 14.21 2.15 -15.28
N PHE A 138 13.94 0.91 -15.70
CA PHE A 138 14.31 -0.28 -14.92
C PHE A 138 15.83 -0.45 -14.79
N ARG A 139 16.60 -0.14 -15.84
CA ARG A 139 18.06 -0.14 -15.78
C ARG A 139 18.59 0.96 -14.86
N ASP A 140 18.14 2.20 -15.07
CA ASP A 140 18.62 3.36 -14.35
C ASP A 140 18.25 3.28 -12.86
N ALA A 141 17.07 2.73 -12.53
CA ALA A 141 16.67 2.45 -11.15
C ALA A 141 17.63 1.48 -10.46
N GLU A 142 18.06 0.41 -11.14
CA GLU A 142 19.02 -0.54 -10.56
C GLU A 142 20.41 0.09 -10.41
N THR A 143 20.86 0.87 -11.40
CA THR A 143 22.14 1.59 -11.31
C THR A 143 22.16 2.56 -10.13
N ASN A 144 21.05 3.25 -9.87
CA ASN A 144 20.92 4.20 -8.78
C ASN A 144 20.67 3.52 -7.42
N ASP A 145 19.99 2.39 -7.40
CA ASP A 145 19.63 1.64 -6.19
C ASP A 145 19.63 0.12 -6.48
N LEU A 146 20.79 -0.50 -6.24
CA LEU A 146 21.02 -1.92 -6.54
C LEU A 146 20.01 -2.82 -5.85
N GLY A 147 19.36 -3.72 -6.59
CA GLY A 147 18.41 -4.68 -6.05
C GLY A 147 17.04 -4.09 -5.66
N ILE A 148 16.71 -2.87 -6.09
CA ILE A 148 15.44 -2.20 -5.78
C ILE A 148 14.22 -3.03 -6.17
N VAL A 149 14.25 -3.70 -7.33
CA VAL A 149 13.15 -4.55 -7.82
C VAL A 149 12.91 -5.70 -6.85
N ARG A 150 13.96 -6.44 -6.50
CA ARG A 150 13.86 -7.60 -5.61
C ARG A 150 13.37 -7.19 -4.23
N ARG A 151 13.97 -6.16 -3.62
CA ARG A 151 13.53 -5.67 -2.30
C ARG A 151 12.09 -5.16 -2.30
N THR A 152 11.65 -4.52 -3.38
CA THR A 152 10.27 -4.05 -3.51
C THR A 152 9.28 -5.21 -3.56
N LEU A 153 9.62 -6.27 -4.30
CA LEU A 153 8.79 -7.48 -4.41
C LEU A 153 8.77 -8.26 -3.09
N ASP A 154 9.94 -8.50 -2.49
CA ASP A 154 10.08 -9.20 -1.21
C ASP A 154 9.28 -8.47 -0.11
N GLY A 155 9.41 -7.15 -0.01
CA GLY A 155 8.65 -6.36 0.96
C GLY A 155 7.13 -6.40 0.74
N ARG A 156 6.65 -6.62 -0.49
CA ARG A 156 5.21 -6.85 -0.75
C ARG A 156 4.77 -8.23 -0.30
N LEU A 157 5.56 -9.25 -0.60
CA LEU A 157 5.28 -10.62 -0.17
C LEU A 157 5.24 -10.72 1.35
N GLU A 158 6.15 -10.05 2.05
CA GLU A 158 6.17 -9.97 3.53
C GLU A 158 4.89 -9.36 4.11
N ARG A 159 4.30 -8.38 3.43
CA ARG A 159 3.01 -7.78 3.84
C ARG A 159 1.79 -8.57 3.39
N GLY A 160 1.97 -9.68 2.67
CA GLY A 160 0.87 -10.44 2.05
C GLY A 160 0.17 -9.68 0.92
N GLU A 161 0.76 -8.59 0.42
CA GLU A 161 0.20 -7.78 -0.66
C GLU A 161 0.49 -8.42 -2.03
N GLU A 162 -0.47 -8.34 -2.95
CA GLU A 162 -0.27 -8.78 -4.32
C GLU A 162 0.86 -7.94 -5.00
N PRO A 163 1.87 -8.59 -5.60
CA PRO A 163 2.87 -7.90 -6.39
C PRO A 163 2.30 -7.52 -7.76
N THR A 164 2.08 -6.23 -7.99
CA THR A 164 1.51 -5.71 -9.24
C THR A 164 2.51 -4.90 -10.07
N ARG A 165 2.36 -4.93 -11.39
CA ARG A 165 3.17 -4.15 -12.34
C ARG A 165 3.15 -2.65 -12.03
N THR A 166 1.97 -2.12 -11.72
CA THR A 166 1.77 -0.69 -11.45
C THR A 166 2.57 -0.23 -10.24
N ALA A 167 2.52 -1.01 -9.16
CA ALA A 167 3.26 -0.69 -7.96
C ALA A 167 4.77 -0.78 -8.15
N LEU A 168 5.23 -1.84 -8.84
CA LEU A 168 6.64 -2.00 -9.19
C LEU A 168 7.11 -0.82 -10.06
N ARG A 169 6.34 -0.45 -11.07
CA ARG A 169 6.65 0.67 -11.96
C ARG A 169 6.77 1.98 -11.20
N ARG A 170 5.86 2.27 -10.27
CA ARG A 170 5.94 3.49 -9.44
C ARG A 170 7.26 3.56 -8.66
N MET A 171 7.63 2.47 -7.98
CA MET A 171 8.87 2.39 -7.21
C MET A 171 10.12 2.52 -8.09
N VAL A 172 10.10 1.88 -9.26
CA VAL A 172 11.18 1.97 -10.25
C VAL A 172 11.33 3.37 -10.80
N THR A 173 10.23 4.04 -11.18
CA THR A 173 10.27 5.43 -11.63
C THR A 173 10.84 6.34 -10.55
N ASP A 174 10.39 6.20 -9.30
CA ASP A 174 10.90 7.00 -8.19
C ASP A 174 12.40 6.78 -7.98
N ALA A 175 12.88 5.53 -8.02
CA ALA A 175 14.30 5.19 -7.88
C ALA A 175 15.15 5.67 -9.06
N ALA A 176 14.68 5.52 -10.30
CA ALA A 176 15.34 6.05 -11.50
C ALA A 176 15.47 7.57 -11.42
N MET A 177 14.47 8.26 -10.87
CA MET A 177 14.46 9.72 -10.75
C MET A 177 15.29 10.25 -9.56
N ARG A 178 15.61 9.43 -8.55
CA ARG A 178 16.40 9.85 -7.37
C ARG A 178 17.82 10.32 -7.73
N GLY A 179 18.41 9.86 -8.83
CA GLY A 179 19.69 10.35 -9.36
C GLY A 179 19.58 11.54 -10.32
N LEU A 180 18.38 11.83 -10.84
CA LEU A 180 18.15 12.83 -11.88
C LEU A 180 17.49 14.12 -11.38
N ARG A 181 17.01 14.15 -10.14
CA ARG A 181 16.35 15.34 -9.60
C ARG A 181 17.42 16.41 -9.35
N PRO A 182 17.49 17.48 -10.17
CA PRO A 182 18.41 18.56 -9.88
C PRO A 182 18.00 19.18 -8.53
N PRO A 183 18.94 19.77 -7.76
CA PRO A 183 18.52 20.67 -6.70
C PRO A 183 17.49 21.63 -7.28
N ARG A 184 16.36 21.81 -6.59
CA ARG A 184 15.30 22.73 -7.03
C ARG A 184 15.99 24.05 -7.39
N ARG A 185 16.00 24.39 -8.68
CA ARG A 185 16.58 25.66 -9.13
C ARG A 185 15.94 26.77 -8.32
N ALA A 186 16.74 27.69 -7.80
CA ALA A 186 16.23 28.86 -7.09
C ALA A 186 15.10 29.48 -7.93
N ASN A 187 13.95 29.67 -7.29
CA ASN A 187 12.76 30.17 -7.95
C ASN A 187 13.08 31.55 -8.56
N ARG A 188 13.08 31.67 -9.88
CA ARG A 188 13.40 32.93 -10.59
C ARG A 188 12.39 34.05 -10.33
N ARG A 189 11.31 33.80 -9.57
CA ARG A 189 10.22 34.76 -9.34
C ARG A 189 10.49 35.80 -8.25
N ASN A 190 11.50 35.67 -7.39
CA ASN A 190 11.82 36.73 -6.42
C ASN A 190 13.30 36.72 -5.98
N PRO A 191 14.11 37.72 -6.39
CA PRO A 191 15.51 37.89 -5.98
C PRO A 191 15.71 38.14 -4.47
N LEU A 192 14.67 38.55 -3.76
CA LEU A 192 14.69 38.79 -2.31
C LEU A 192 14.16 37.59 -1.51
N TYR A 193 13.91 36.45 -2.16
CA TYR A 193 13.45 35.27 -1.46
C TYR A 193 14.58 34.64 -0.66
N VAL A 194 14.51 34.80 0.66
CA VAL A 194 15.29 33.99 1.61
C VAL A 194 14.46 32.76 1.92
N ALA A 195 15.02 31.57 1.66
CA ALA A 195 14.37 30.32 2.05
C ALA A 195 14.17 30.32 3.57
N PRO A 196 12.97 29.96 4.08
CA PRO A 196 12.78 29.84 5.51
C PRO A 196 13.74 28.77 6.05
N THR A 197 14.28 29.00 7.24
CA THR A 197 15.05 27.96 7.93
C THR A 197 14.16 26.73 8.16
N PRO A 198 14.72 25.52 8.37
CA PRO A 198 13.92 24.32 8.66
C PRO A 198 12.93 24.54 9.81
N GLU A 199 13.34 25.28 10.84
CA GLU A 199 12.52 25.63 11.99
C GLU A 199 11.38 26.58 11.61
N GLN A 200 11.66 27.61 10.79
CA GLN A 200 10.63 28.53 10.30
C GLN A 200 9.63 27.85 9.37
N ALA A 201 10.09 26.90 8.54
CA ALA A 201 9.22 26.10 7.69
C ALA A 201 8.31 25.21 8.52
N ALA A 202 8.84 24.54 9.56
CA ALA A 202 8.05 23.74 10.49
C ALA A 202 6.99 24.59 11.20
N TRP A 203 7.37 25.76 11.73
CA TRP A 203 6.42 26.67 12.38
C TRP A 203 5.38 27.23 11.42
N ARG A 204 5.70 27.49 10.15
CA ARG A 204 4.69 27.88 9.14
C ARG A 204 3.63 26.80 8.94
N HIS A 205 4.02 25.53 8.92
CA HIS A 205 3.06 24.43 8.84
C HIS A 205 2.17 24.38 10.07
N VAL A 206 2.76 24.45 11.27
CA VAL A 206 2.02 24.50 12.53
C VAL A 206 1.01 25.66 12.53
N THR A 207 1.45 26.89 12.24
CA THR A 207 0.58 28.07 12.19
C THR A 207 -0.55 27.91 11.17
N GLY A 208 -0.28 27.37 9.98
CA GLY A 208 -1.29 27.13 8.96
C GLY A 208 -2.36 26.15 9.40
N THR A 209 -1.95 25.03 10.00
CA THR A 209 -2.87 23.99 10.50
C THR A 209 -3.74 24.52 11.64
N PHE A 210 -3.16 25.22 12.62
CA PHE A 210 -3.93 25.81 13.73
C PHE A 210 -4.88 26.91 13.25
N ARG A 211 -4.46 27.73 12.28
CA ARG A 211 -5.34 28.75 11.69
C ARG A 211 -6.53 28.12 10.99
N ALA A 212 -6.29 27.16 10.10
CA ALA A 212 -7.36 26.48 9.37
C ALA A 212 -8.33 25.77 10.33
N PHE A 213 -7.80 25.13 11.38
CA PHE A 213 -8.63 24.50 12.40
C PHE A 213 -9.45 25.53 13.19
N ALA A 214 -8.84 26.64 13.62
CA ALA A 214 -9.53 27.70 14.34
C ALA A 214 -10.62 28.40 13.49
N GLU A 215 -10.37 28.60 12.20
CA GLU A 215 -11.36 29.13 11.25
C GLU A 215 -12.54 28.17 11.06
N TRP A 216 -12.31 26.87 11.07
CA TRP A 216 -13.36 25.86 10.99
C TRP A 216 -14.10 25.65 12.32
N ALA A 217 -13.40 25.70 13.46
CA ALA A 217 -13.90 25.34 14.79
C ALA A 217 -14.77 26.44 15.42
N SER A 218 -15.81 26.88 14.70
CA SER A 218 -16.87 27.71 15.26
C SER A 218 -17.68 26.94 16.31
N ASP A 219 -18.36 27.67 17.21
CA ASP A 219 -19.20 27.06 18.25
C ASP A 219 -20.27 26.11 17.68
N GLU A 220 -20.83 26.46 16.51
CA GLU A 220 -21.80 25.64 15.77
C GLU A 220 -21.16 24.34 15.27
N ASN A 221 -20.00 24.43 14.61
CA ASN A 221 -19.31 23.24 14.07
C ASN A 221 -18.81 22.32 15.19
N LEU A 222 -18.37 22.89 16.32
CA LEU A 222 -17.99 22.12 17.50
C LEU A 222 -19.19 21.44 18.18
N ALA A 223 -20.36 22.09 18.21
CA ALA A 223 -21.59 21.49 18.72
C ALA A 223 -22.03 20.30 17.85
N LEU A 224 -22.01 20.45 16.52
CA LEU A 224 -22.31 19.38 15.56
C LEU A 224 -21.31 18.22 15.67
N ALA A 225 -20.02 18.51 15.76
CA ALA A 225 -18.99 17.48 15.93
C ALA A 225 -19.17 16.69 17.25
N ARG A 226 -19.62 17.36 18.32
CA ARG A 226 -19.92 16.73 19.61
C ARG A 226 -21.16 15.84 19.56
N GLU A 227 -22.19 16.26 18.83
CA GLU A 227 -23.41 15.46 18.61
C GLU A 227 -23.12 14.22 17.78
N GLY A 228 -22.40 14.37 16.66
CA GLY A 228 -21.96 13.25 15.82
C GLY A 228 -21.08 12.25 16.56
N MET A 229 -20.22 12.69 17.49
CA MET A 229 -19.45 11.81 18.39
C MET A 229 -20.32 10.98 19.33
N ARG A 230 -21.47 11.51 19.76
CA ARG A 230 -22.42 10.77 20.61
C ARG A 230 -23.19 9.73 19.79
N GLU A 231 -23.65 10.10 18.60
CA GLU A 231 -24.36 9.19 17.68
C GLU A 231 -23.46 8.07 17.13
N ALA A 232 -22.18 8.36 16.86
CA ALA A 232 -21.18 7.39 16.44
C ALA A 232 -20.86 6.31 17.50
N ARG A 233 -21.31 6.50 18.74
CA ARG A 233 -21.22 5.47 19.79
C ARG A 233 -22.27 4.36 19.60
N ASP A 234 -23.36 4.69 18.91
CA ASP A 234 -24.51 3.80 18.69
C ASP A 234 -24.55 3.23 17.25
N THR A 235 -23.85 3.85 16.29
CA THR A 235 -23.68 3.36 14.91
C THR A 235 -22.21 3.39 14.50
N SER A 236 -21.72 2.34 13.82
CA SER A 236 -20.33 2.28 13.33
C SER A 236 -20.02 3.41 12.33
N PHE A 237 -19.40 4.48 12.81
CA PHE A 237 -18.97 5.61 11.99
C PHE A 237 -17.60 5.30 11.36
N HIS A 238 -17.63 4.66 10.19
CA HIS A 238 -16.43 4.16 9.50
C HIS A 238 -15.40 5.23 9.09
N GLU A 239 -15.77 6.51 9.13
CA GLU A 239 -14.91 7.64 8.76
C GLU A 239 -14.24 8.34 9.97
N LEU A 240 -14.55 7.94 11.21
CA LEU A 240 -13.96 8.51 12.42
C LEU A 240 -12.69 7.75 12.79
N ASP A 241 -11.54 8.32 12.43
CA ASP A 241 -10.24 7.82 12.87
C ASP A 241 -9.91 8.33 14.28
N ALA A 242 -10.43 7.64 15.29
CA ALA A 242 -10.20 7.97 16.70
C ALA A 242 -8.70 7.99 17.07
N ARG A 243 -7.88 7.17 16.40
CA ARG A 243 -6.44 7.13 16.64
C ARG A 243 -5.76 8.40 16.12
N ALA A 244 -6.06 8.82 14.90
CA ALA A 244 -5.53 10.05 14.34
C ALA A 244 -5.93 11.28 15.16
N ILE A 245 -7.17 11.32 15.66
CA ILE A 245 -7.65 12.41 16.55
C ILE A 245 -6.87 12.42 17.87
N ALA A 246 -6.63 11.27 18.48
CA ALA A 246 -5.87 11.17 19.73
C ALA A 246 -4.41 11.60 19.56
N GLU A 247 -3.74 11.13 18.48
CA GLU A 247 -2.36 11.51 18.16
C GLU A 247 -2.25 13.01 17.86
N GLY A 248 -3.19 13.59 17.10
CA GLY A 248 -3.24 15.02 16.82
C GLY A 248 -3.50 15.88 18.06
N SER A 249 -4.41 15.45 18.94
CA SER A 249 -4.71 16.13 20.21
C SER A 249 -3.50 16.17 21.14
N ALA A 250 -2.76 15.07 21.27
CA ALA A 250 -1.53 15.03 22.06
C ALA A 250 -0.46 16.00 21.55
N ALA A 251 -0.30 16.09 20.22
CA ALA A 251 0.60 17.06 19.60
C ALA A 251 0.16 18.51 19.87
N PHE A 252 -1.15 18.80 19.85
CA PHE A 252 -1.67 20.14 20.17
C PHE A 252 -1.42 20.53 21.62
N THR A 253 -1.63 19.62 22.56
CA THR A 253 -1.32 19.85 23.99
C THR A 253 0.17 20.15 24.19
N THR A 254 1.04 19.38 23.55
CA THR A 254 2.50 19.60 23.63
C THR A 254 2.90 20.99 23.12
N ILE A 255 2.31 21.43 22.00
CA ILE A 255 2.56 22.76 21.44
C ILE A 255 2.04 23.85 22.37
N LYS A 256 0.86 23.64 22.97
CA LYS A 256 0.29 24.56 23.96
C LYS A 256 1.19 24.72 25.17
N GLU A 257 1.74 23.63 25.70
CA GLU A 257 2.70 23.66 26.82
C GLU A 257 3.94 24.51 26.50
N TRP A 258 4.43 24.51 25.25
CA TRP A 258 5.54 25.38 24.84
C TRP A 258 5.20 26.88 24.91
N PHE A 259 3.94 27.25 24.66
CA PHE A 259 3.47 28.63 24.77
C PHE A 259 3.18 29.02 26.22
N ASP A 260 2.60 28.11 27.01
CA ASP A 260 2.26 28.33 28.42
C ASP A 260 3.50 28.34 29.33
N ALA A 261 4.63 27.76 28.88
CA ALA A 261 5.91 27.78 29.59
C ALA A 261 6.73 29.08 29.40
N ARG A 262 6.16 30.11 28.79
CA ARG A 262 6.74 31.46 28.64
C ARG A 262 6.03 32.49 29.51
#